data_AF-A0A2N1TTU0-F1
#
_entry.id   AF-A0A2N1TTU0-F1
#
_cell.length_a   1.000
_cell.length_b   1.000
_cell.length_c   1.000
_cell.angle_alpha   90.00
_cell.angle_beta   90.00
_cell.angle_gamma   90.00
#
_symmetry.space_group_name_H-M   'P 1'
#
loop_
_entity.id
_entity.type
_entity.pdbx_description
1 polymer ?
#
loop_
_entity_poly.entity_id
_entity_poly.type
_entity_poly.pdbx_seq_one_letter_code
_entity_poly.pdbx_strand_id
1 'polypeptide(L)'
;MRNFMLAVCLILLNVVPLAACDVSLFSLVAGNSPNKAFASSLTGLVTFAKAVGNNSQNKETMPGHMQKFMVKWIEFSNTYLQNPPEWAKKDPDWKSKFDGLTSLIGSIRKNLSSLEPDQQKAHHEIQAFTRRLTRLYDMLPMDALARLRLDISMHIDHVWTAWLEQNRQKLGESTENFSAVSRIFLKELDEATASAAVSIVHRAEELHKMAAQENVFTGKSFEFMLNMAENEFAKFNEAQKQSAAATEK
;
A
#
# COMPACT_ATOMS: atom_id res chain seq x y z
N MET A 1 29.76 -20.04 6.17
CA MET A 1 28.30 -20.20 5.95
C MET A 1 27.47 -19.06 6.57
N ARG A 2 27.62 -18.72 7.86
CA ARG A 2 26.88 -17.61 8.50
C ARG A 2 27.03 -16.24 7.81
N ASN A 3 28.24 -15.88 7.39
CA ASN A 3 28.50 -14.60 6.71
C ASN A 3 28.00 -14.58 5.26
N PHE A 4 27.87 -15.75 4.62
CA PHE A 4 27.33 -15.87 3.26
C PHE A 4 25.80 -15.77 3.27
N MET A 5 25.15 -16.34 4.29
CA MET A 5 23.70 -16.20 4.48
C MET A 5 23.31 -14.76 4.85
N LEU A 6 24.10 -14.07 5.68
CA LEU A 6 23.95 -12.64 5.95
C LEU A 6 24.14 -11.78 4.69
N ALA A 7 25.15 -12.09 3.86
CA ALA A 7 25.37 -11.38 2.60
C ALA A 7 24.24 -11.61 1.59
N VAL A 8 23.70 -12.83 1.50
CA VAL A 8 22.54 -13.15 0.64
C VAL A 8 21.27 -12.46 1.15
N CYS A 9 21.05 -12.39 2.48
CA CYS A 9 19.97 -11.59 3.05
C CYS A 9 20.14 -10.09 2.78
N LEU A 10 21.36 -9.54 2.89
CA LEU A 10 21.68 -8.14 2.58
C LEU A 10 21.57 -7.80 1.09
N ILE A 11 21.89 -8.74 0.20
CA ILE A 11 21.70 -8.58 -1.24
C ILE A 11 20.20 -8.65 -1.54
N LEU A 12 19.44 -9.62 -1.01
CA LEU A 12 17.98 -9.69 -1.16
C LEU A 12 17.26 -8.44 -0.59
N LEU A 13 17.83 -7.79 0.43
CA LEU A 13 17.34 -6.51 0.97
C LEU A 13 17.56 -5.32 0.02
N ASN A 14 18.49 -5.42 -0.95
CA ASN A 14 18.82 -4.34 -1.88
C ASN A 14 18.36 -4.57 -3.34
N VAL A 15 17.90 -5.77 -3.71
CA VAL A 15 17.46 -6.06 -5.11
C VAL A 15 15.95 -6.14 -5.31
N VAL A 16 15.13 -6.05 -4.27
CA VAL A 16 13.68 -5.99 -4.49
C VAL A 16 13.28 -4.53 -4.63
N PRO A 17 12.90 -4.04 -5.83
CA PRO A 17 12.24 -2.76 -5.91
C PRO A 17 10.97 -2.89 -5.06
N LEU A 18 10.96 -2.22 -3.91
CA LEU A 18 9.89 -2.23 -2.93
C LEU A 18 8.54 -2.18 -3.64
N ALA A 19 7.80 -3.29 -3.61
CA ALA A 19 6.50 -3.44 -4.25
C ALA A 19 5.39 -2.67 -3.50
N ALA A 20 5.77 -1.66 -2.73
CA ALA A 20 4.92 -0.91 -1.81
C ALA A 20 4.13 0.23 -2.48
N CYS A 21 4.12 0.25 -3.80
CA CYS A 21 3.26 1.09 -4.61
C CYS A 21 2.54 0.14 -5.57
N ASP A 22 1.64 -0.69 -5.04
CA ASP A 22 0.91 -1.72 -5.79
C ASP A 22 -0.04 -1.09 -6.82
N VAL A 23 0.55 -0.62 -7.92
CA VAL A 23 -0.14 -0.08 -9.10
C VAL A 23 -1.10 -1.11 -9.70
N SER A 24 -0.85 -2.40 -9.45
CA SER A 24 -1.61 -3.50 -10.02
C SER A 24 -2.92 -3.72 -9.28
N LEU A 25 -2.95 -3.51 -7.95
CA LEU A 25 -4.20 -3.37 -7.19
C LEU A 25 -5.07 -2.25 -7.76
N PHE A 26 -4.51 -1.06 -8.00
CA PHE A 26 -5.26 0.03 -8.62
C PHE A 26 -5.79 -0.36 -10.00
N SER A 27 -5.01 -1.09 -10.80
CA SER A 27 -5.46 -1.54 -12.12
C SER A 27 -6.60 -2.57 -12.01
N LEU A 28 -6.53 -3.49 -11.05
CA LEU A 28 -7.55 -4.53 -10.83
C LEU A 28 -8.86 -3.95 -10.30
N VAL A 29 -8.78 -3.00 -9.37
CA VAL A 29 -9.96 -2.34 -8.79
C VAL A 29 -10.54 -1.32 -9.77
N ALA A 30 -9.68 -0.54 -10.43
CA ALA A 30 -10.11 0.54 -11.31
C ALA A 30 -10.43 0.10 -12.74
N GLY A 31 -10.01 -1.10 -13.17
CA GLY A 31 -10.47 -1.72 -14.42
C GLY A 31 -11.99 -1.82 -14.49
N ASN A 32 -12.64 -1.92 -13.34
CA ASN A 32 -14.10 -1.93 -13.18
C ASN A 32 -14.71 -0.55 -12.88
N SER A 33 -13.90 0.53 -12.82
CA SER A 33 -14.40 1.87 -12.52
C SER A 33 -15.17 2.46 -13.71
N PRO A 34 -16.42 2.92 -13.53
CA PRO A 34 -17.16 3.61 -14.58
C PRO A 34 -16.53 4.98 -14.93
N ASN A 35 -15.64 5.50 -14.09
CA ASN A 35 -14.92 6.76 -14.31
C ASN A 35 -13.44 6.48 -14.64
N LYS A 36 -13.15 6.27 -15.93
CA LYS A 36 -11.79 6.00 -16.44
C LYS A 36 -10.81 7.15 -16.19
N ALA A 37 -11.29 8.39 -16.22
CA ALA A 37 -10.45 9.57 -15.98
C ALA A 37 -9.96 9.63 -14.52
N PHE A 38 -10.84 9.32 -13.56
CA PHE A 38 -10.50 9.20 -12.14
C PHE A 38 -9.46 8.10 -11.92
N ALA A 39 -9.74 6.90 -12.44
CA ALA A 39 -8.87 5.73 -12.34
C ALA A 39 -7.47 5.98 -12.89
N SER A 40 -7.39 6.57 -14.10
CA SER A 40 -6.12 6.89 -14.76
C SER A 40 -5.34 7.94 -13.98
N SER A 41 -6.00 9.00 -13.51
CA SER A 41 -5.36 10.07 -12.73
C SER A 41 -4.81 9.54 -11.40
N LEU A 42 -5.58 8.69 -10.70
CA LEU A 42 -5.17 8.05 -9.46
C LEU A 42 -3.95 7.13 -9.66
N THR A 43 -3.95 6.33 -10.72
CA THR A 43 -2.81 5.47 -11.08
C THR A 43 -1.56 6.30 -11.40
N GLY A 44 -1.74 7.46 -12.06
CA GLY A 44 -0.68 8.43 -12.30
C GLY A 44 -0.07 8.97 -11.01
N LEU A 45 -0.89 9.28 -9.99
CA LEU A 45 -0.41 9.73 -8.68
C LEU A 45 0.51 8.71 -8.00
N VAL A 46 0.15 7.42 -8.04
CA VAL A 46 1.00 6.34 -7.50
C VAL A 46 2.36 6.31 -8.21
N THR A 47 2.37 6.54 -9.52
CA THR A 47 3.62 6.61 -10.31
C THR A 47 4.49 7.81 -9.89
N PHE A 48 3.89 8.97 -9.64
CA PHE A 48 4.62 10.14 -9.13
C PHE A 48 5.15 9.93 -7.72
N ALA A 49 4.37 9.34 -6.82
CA ALA A 49 4.81 8.98 -5.47
C ALA A 49 6.00 8.00 -5.50
N LYS A 50 5.94 6.97 -6.36
CA LYS A 50 7.05 6.04 -6.60
C LYS A 50 8.31 6.75 -7.09
N ALA A 51 8.17 7.72 -7.99
CA ALA A 51 9.30 8.50 -8.48
C ALA A 51 9.98 9.31 -7.36
N VAL A 52 9.20 9.87 -6.42
CA VAL A 52 9.74 10.51 -5.20
C VAL A 52 10.51 9.50 -4.36
N GLY A 53 9.92 8.32 -4.08
CA GLY A 53 10.58 7.28 -3.28
C GLY A 53 11.90 6.80 -3.88
N ASN A 54 11.92 6.55 -5.19
CA ASN A 54 13.12 6.09 -5.92
C ASN A 54 14.24 7.13 -6.00
N ASN A 55 13.90 8.43 -5.89
CA ASN A 55 14.87 9.52 -5.97
C ASN A 55 15.11 10.19 -4.61
N SER A 56 14.57 9.64 -3.52
CA SER A 56 14.55 10.25 -2.19
C SER A 56 15.93 10.65 -1.64
N GLN A 57 16.99 9.94 -2.04
CA GLN A 57 18.38 10.23 -1.68
C GLN A 57 19.12 11.19 -2.65
N ASN A 58 18.56 11.46 -3.84
CA ASN A 58 19.19 12.30 -4.84
C ASN A 58 18.80 13.77 -4.65
N LYS A 59 19.71 14.58 -4.10
CA LYS A 59 19.46 16.00 -3.82
C LYS A 59 19.19 16.86 -5.05
N GLU A 60 19.64 16.44 -6.23
CA GLU A 60 19.45 17.19 -7.48
C GLU A 60 18.07 16.93 -8.08
N THR A 61 17.63 15.67 -8.12
CA THR A 61 16.38 15.28 -8.80
C THR A 61 15.18 15.22 -7.85
N MET A 62 15.37 14.95 -6.55
CA MET A 62 14.29 14.82 -5.57
C MET A 62 13.36 16.04 -5.53
N PRO A 63 13.86 17.29 -5.47
CA PRO A 63 12.98 18.47 -5.42
C PRO A 63 12.04 18.54 -6.62
N GLY A 64 12.52 18.21 -7.83
CA GLY A 64 11.72 18.19 -9.05
C GLY A 64 10.65 17.09 -9.03
N HIS A 65 10.99 15.89 -8.58
CA HIS A 65 10.02 14.81 -8.41
C HIS A 65 8.94 15.15 -7.37
N MET A 66 9.34 15.73 -6.23
CA MET A 66 8.42 16.14 -5.18
C MET A 66 7.48 17.25 -5.66
N GLN A 67 8.00 18.26 -6.36
CA GLN A 67 7.18 19.32 -6.95
C GLN A 67 6.15 18.74 -7.92
N LYS A 68 6.57 17.85 -8.83
CA LYS A 68 5.67 17.21 -9.79
C LYS A 68 4.57 16.41 -9.10
N PHE A 69 4.92 15.66 -8.05
CA PHE A 69 3.95 14.90 -7.26
C PHE A 69 2.92 15.83 -6.59
N MET A 70 3.37 16.91 -5.95
CA MET A 70 2.47 17.89 -5.32
C MET A 70 1.55 18.58 -6.32
N VAL A 71 2.07 19.01 -7.48
CA VAL A 71 1.25 19.64 -8.53
C VAL A 71 0.15 18.69 -9.01
N LYS A 72 0.50 17.43 -9.27
CA LYS A 72 -0.47 16.42 -9.73
C LYS A 72 -1.49 16.09 -8.66
N TRP A 73 -1.09 16.09 -7.38
CA TRP A 73 -2.04 15.96 -6.27
C TRP A 73 -3.01 17.15 -6.20
N ILE A 74 -2.54 18.38 -6.37
CA ILE A 74 -3.39 19.58 -6.36
C ILE A 74 -4.40 19.53 -7.52
N GLU A 75 -3.96 19.18 -8.72
CA GLU A 75 -4.84 19.02 -9.89
C GLU A 75 -5.93 17.96 -9.62
N PHE A 76 -5.53 16.79 -9.11
CA PHE A 76 -6.43 15.70 -8.79
C PHE A 76 -7.43 16.09 -7.69
N SER A 77 -6.94 16.65 -6.58
CA SER A 77 -7.75 17.05 -5.43
C SER A 77 -8.74 18.15 -5.77
N ASN A 78 -8.33 19.21 -6.48
CA ASN A 78 -9.25 20.25 -6.91
C ASN A 78 -10.37 19.70 -7.80
N THR A 79 -10.04 18.77 -8.69
CA THR A 79 -11.03 18.16 -9.60
C THR A 79 -12.04 17.32 -8.83
N TYR A 80 -11.59 16.35 -8.03
CA TYR A 80 -12.44 15.31 -7.46
C TYR A 80 -12.96 15.62 -6.05
N LEU A 81 -12.42 16.64 -5.37
CA LEU A 81 -13.05 17.17 -4.15
C LEU A 81 -14.30 17.99 -4.49
N GLN A 82 -14.27 18.75 -5.59
CA GLN A 82 -15.42 19.53 -6.06
C GLN A 82 -16.42 18.66 -6.84
N ASN A 83 -15.91 17.74 -7.66
CA ASN A 83 -16.72 16.87 -8.51
C ASN A 83 -16.36 15.40 -8.23
N PRO A 84 -16.76 14.84 -7.07
CA PRO A 84 -16.54 13.43 -6.78
C PRO A 84 -17.21 12.54 -7.83
N PRO A 85 -16.63 11.36 -8.13
CA PRO A 85 -17.34 10.33 -8.88
C PRO A 85 -18.70 10.01 -8.26
N GLU A 86 -19.67 9.56 -9.07
CA GLU A 86 -21.05 9.32 -8.62
C GLU A 86 -21.15 8.46 -7.35
N TRP A 87 -20.34 7.41 -7.28
CA TRP A 87 -20.30 6.50 -6.13
C TRP A 87 -19.74 7.16 -4.86
N ALA A 88 -18.94 8.22 -4.99
CA ALA A 88 -18.30 8.91 -3.87
C ALA A 88 -19.09 10.13 -3.37
N LYS A 89 -20.12 10.58 -4.11
CA LYS A 89 -20.92 11.77 -3.74
C LYS A 89 -21.56 11.68 -2.35
N LYS A 90 -21.83 10.47 -1.86
CA LYS A 90 -22.44 10.21 -0.54
C LYS A 90 -21.45 9.67 0.48
N ASP A 91 -20.16 9.62 0.15
CA ASP A 91 -19.12 9.20 1.08
C ASP A 91 -18.93 10.30 2.14
N PRO A 92 -19.33 10.08 3.41
CA PRO A 92 -19.21 11.10 4.45
C PRO A 92 -17.74 11.44 4.75
N ASP A 93 -16.82 10.52 4.46
CA ASP A 93 -15.39 10.66 4.71
C ASP A 93 -14.63 11.16 3.47
N TRP A 94 -15.32 11.52 2.38
CA TRP A 94 -14.65 11.91 1.14
C TRP A 94 -13.62 13.01 1.37
N LYS A 95 -14.04 14.11 2.02
CA LYS A 95 -13.15 15.24 2.31
C LYS A 95 -12.02 14.85 3.27
N SER A 96 -12.32 14.11 4.33
CA SER A 96 -11.31 13.74 5.34
C SER A 96 -10.23 12.83 4.74
N LYS A 97 -10.55 11.98 3.76
CA LYS A 97 -9.58 11.19 3.00
C LYS A 97 -8.59 12.08 2.23
N PHE A 98 -9.07 13.12 1.56
CA PHE A 98 -8.19 14.09 0.87
C PHE A 98 -7.33 14.89 1.86
N ASP A 99 -7.89 15.31 2.98
CA ASP A 99 -7.14 16.04 4.01
C ASP A 99 -6.01 15.16 4.59
N GLY A 100 -6.30 13.88 4.87
CA GLY A 100 -5.31 12.91 5.36
C GLY A 100 -4.19 12.65 4.34
N LEU A 101 -4.52 12.49 3.06
CA LEU A 101 -3.54 12.32 1.98
C LEU A 101 -2.68 13.58 1.79
N THR A 102 -3.29 14.77 1.89
CA THR A 102 -2.56 16.05 1.83
C THR A 102 -1.59 16.20 2.99
N SER A 103 -2.02 15.83 4.20
CA SER A 103 -1.15 15.83 5.39
C SER A 103 0.04 14.89 5.21
N LEU A 104 -0.16 13.70 4.64
CA LEU A 104 0.94 12.77 4.33
C LEU A 104 1.93 13.37 3.34
N ILE A 105 1.46 13.99 2.25
CA ILE A 105 2.33 14.67 1.28
C ILE A 105 3.16 15.78 1.96
N GLY A 106 2.54 16.55 2.84
CA GLY A 106 3.23 17.56 3.64
C GLY A 106 4.34 16.97 4.53
N SER A 107 4.05 15.85 5.19
CA SER A 107 5.03 15.14 6.02
C SER A 107 6.19 14.55 5.19
N ILE A 108 5.89 13.91 4.05
CA ILE A 108 6.88 13.38 3.11
C ILE A 108 7.84 14.48 2.68
N ARG A 109 7.30 15.63 2.23
CA ARG A 109 8.10 16.77 1.84
C ARG A 109 9.00 17.22 2.99
N LYS A 110 8.44 17.41 4.18
CA LYS A 110 9.18 17.86 5.36
C LYS A 110 10.34 16.92 5.69
N ASN A 111 10.12 15.61 5.66
CA ASN A 111 11.12 14.59 5.98
C ASN A 111 12.20 14.46 4.90
N LEU A 112 11.90 14.76 3.63
CA LEU A 112 12.88 14.71 2.53
C LEU A 112 13.65 16.03 2.34
N SER A 113 13.06 17.17 2.69
CA SER A 113 13.66 18.51 2.49
C SER A 113 14.30 19.11 3.74
N SER A 114 14.32 18.40 4.87
CA SER A 114 15.01 18.86 6.08
C SER A 114 16.53 18.87 5.90
N LEU A 115 17.23 19.62 6.77
CA LEU A 115 18.70 19.62 6.83
C LEU A 115 19.26 18.22 7.10
N GLU A 116 18.54 17.45 7.92
CA GLU A 116 18.77 16.03 8.21
C GLU A 116 17.55 15.24 7.71
N PRO A 117 17.57 14.72 6.47
CA PRO A 117 16.45 13.98 5.91
C PRO A 117 16.18 12.65 6.64
N ASP A 118 14.93 12.44 7.05
CA ASP A 118 14.47 11.14 7.56
C ASP A 118 13.91 10.31 6.40
N GLN A 119 14.85 9.66 5.69
CA GLN A 119 14.56 8.85 4.50
C GLN A 119 13.67 7.65 4.81
N GLN A 120 13.88 7.01 5.96
CA GLN A 120 13.10 5.83 6.35
C GLN A 120 11.65 6.23 6.63
N LYS A 121 11.42 7.31 7.37
CA LYS A 121 10.07 7.80 7.64
C LYS A 121 9.38 8.28 6.38
N ALA A 122 10.07 9.05 5.52
CA ALA A 122 9.51 9.46 4.24
C ALA A 122 9.12 8.27 3.37
N HIS A 123 9.94 7.21 3.36
CA HIS A 123 9.62 5.97 2.67
C HIS A 123 8.32 5.35 3.20
N HIS A 124 8.20 5.15 4.51
CA HIS A 124 6.96 4.62 5.11
C HIS A 124 5.73 5.48 4.80
N GLU A 125 5.86 6.80 4.82
CA GLU A 125 4.77 7.72 4.51
C GLU A 125 4.36 7.68 3.03
N ILE A 126 5.30 7.47 2.11
CA ILE A 126 5.00 7.23 0.68
C ILE A 126 4.20 5.94 0.51
N GLN A 127 4.57 4.87 1.22
CA GLN A 127 3.83 3.61 1.19
C GLN A 127 2.43 3.76 1.84
N ALA A 128 2.34 4.53 2.94
CA ALA A 128 1.05 4.82 3.57
C ALA A 128 0.15 5.65 2.63
N PHE A 129 0.73 6.60 1.89
CA PHE A 129 0.00 7.37 0.88
C PHE A 129 -0.58 6.46 -0.21
N THR A 130 0.21 5.53 -0.77
CA THR A 130 -0.28 4.61 -1.81
C THR A 130 -1.33 3.66 -1.29
N ARG A 131 -1.19 3.10 -0.07
CA ARG A 131 -2.26 2.30 0.55
C ARG A 131 -3.52 3.11 0.77
N ARG A 132 -3.42 4.32 1.32
CA ARG A 132 -4.58 5.16 1.62
C ARG A 132 -5.25 5.76 0.39
N LEU A 133 -4.58 5.84 -0.76
CA LEU A 133 -5.24 6.17 -2.02
C LEU A 133 -6.32 5.15 -2.40
N THR A 134 -6.16 3.88 -1.99
CA THR A 134 -7.17 2.84 -2.26
C THR A 134 -8.49 3.12 -1.53
N ARG A 135 -8.45 3.83 -0.39
CA ARG A 135 -9.65 4.28 0.36
C ARG A 135 -10.56 5.19 -0.43
N LEU A 136 -10.04 5.81 -1.49
CA LEU A 136 -10.90 6.55 -2.37
C LEU A 136 -11.94 5.63 -3.01
N TYR A 137 -11.69 4.33 -3.23
CA TYR A 137 -12.69 3.42 -3.79
C TYR A 137 -13.70 2.82 -2.77
N ASP A 138 -13.70 3.23 -1.50
CA ASP A 138 -14.54 2.58 -0.48
C ASP A 138 -16.02 2.47 -0.90
N MET A 139 -16.58 3.51 -1.51
CA MET A 139 -18.00 3.54 -1.90
C MET A 139 -18.25 3.04 -3.34
N LEU A 140 -17.22 2.65 -4.09
CA LEU A 140 -17.37 2.11 -5.44
C LEU A 140 -18.12 0.75 -5.37
N PRO A 141 -19.24 0.58 -6.09
CA PRO A 141 -19.87 -0.73 -6.24
C PRO A 141 -18.92 -1.69 -6.97
N MET A 142 -18.62 -2.82 -6.35
CA MET A 142 -17.70 -3.84 -6.87
C MET A 142 -18.09 -5.22 -6.37
N ASP A 143 -17.59 -6.26 -7.03
CA ASP A 143 -17.76 -7.64 -6.57
C ASP A 143 -17.01 -7.90 -5.25
N ALA A 144 -17.35 -9.03 -4.61
CA ALA A 144 -16.80 -9.40 -3.31
C ALA A 144 -15.27 -9.57 -3.34
N LEU A 145 -14.72 -10.10 -4.44
CA LEU A 145 -13.29 -10.34 -4.55
C LEU A 145 -12.50 -9.03 -4.67
N ALA A 146 -12.97 -8.10 -5.50
CA ALA A 146 -12.40 -6.75 -5.61
C ALA A 146 -12.47 -6.00 -4.28
N ARG A 147 -13.58 -6.14 -3.54
CA ARG A 147 -13.74 -5.59 -2.19
C ARG A 147 -12.68 -6.13 -1.24
N LEU A 148 -12.51 -7.46 -1.20
CA LEU A 148 -11.52 -8.10 -0.32
C LEU A 148 -10.08 -7.69 -0.65
N ARG A 149 -9.75 -7.42 -1.92
CA ARG A 149 -8.43 -6.88 -2.30
C ARG A 149 -8.18 -5.49 -1.70
N LEU A 150 -9.19 -4.61 -1.72
CA LEU A 150 -9.10 -3.31 -1.05
C LEU A 150 -8.96 -3.47 0.46
N ASP A 151 -9.77 -4.33 1.06
CA ASP A 151 -9.76 -4.55 2.50
C ASP A 151 -8.40 -5.08 2.98
N ILE A 152 -7.78 -6.01 2.25
CA ILE A 152 -6.41 -6.48 2.54
C ILE A 152 -5.41 -5.31 2.55
N SER A 153 -5.43 -4.44 1.53
CA SER A 153 -4.54 -3.28 1.47
C SER A 153 -4.74 -2.33 2.66
N MET A 154 -5.99 -2.10 3.06
CA MET A 154 -6.32 -1.31 4.25
C MET A 154 -5.83 -1.95 5.54
N HIS A 155 -6.02 -3.25 5.72
CA HIS A 155 -5.59 -3.96 6.92
C HIS A 155 -4.06 -3.98 7.04
N ILE A 156 -3.32 -4.07 5.93
CA ILE A 156 -1.87 -3.87 5.92
C ILE A 156 -1.50 -2.46 6.41
N ASP A 157 -2.20 -1.41 5.97
CA ASP A 157 -1.96 -0.03 6.45
C ASP A 157 -2.23 0.13 7.96
N HIS A 158 -3.28 -0.53 8.47
CA HIS A 158 -3.60 -0.52 9.90
C HIS A 158 -2.51 -1.20 10.73
N VAL A 159 -1.98 -2.35 10.27
CA VAL A 159 -0.86 -3.03 10.94
C VAL A 159 0.39 -2.16 10.93
N TRP A 160 0.74 -1.55 9.79
CA TRP A 160 1.86 -0.60 9.70
C TRP A 160 1.70 0.57 10.66
N THR A 161 0.52 1.19 10.68
CA THR A 161 0.21 2.33 11.54
C THR A 161 0.35 1.95 13.01
N ALA A 162 -0.26 0.84 13.43
CA ALA A 162 -0.18 0.37 14.80
C ALA A 162 1.26 0.02 15.22
N TRP A 163 2.05 -0.55 14.31
CA TRP A 163 3.46 -0.89 14.57
C TRP A 163 4.33 0.35 14.73
N LEU A 164 4.19 1.34 13.83
CA LEU A 164 4.92 2.61 13.89
C LEU A 164 4.54 3.46 15.11
N GLU A 165 3.26 3.42 15.52
CA GLU A 165 2.77 4.06 16.74
C GLU A 165 3.20 3.31 18.02
N GLN A 166 3.82 2.13 17.89
CA GLN A 166 4.11 1.22 18.99
C GLN A 166 2.89 0.90 19.88
N ASN A 167 1.70 0.89 19.27
CA ASN A 167 0.45 0.68 19.99
C ASN A 167 0.11 -0.82 20.01
N ARG A 168 0.42 -1.49 21.12
CA ARG A 168 0.23 -2.94 21.27
C ARG A 168 -1.23 -3.38 21.06
N GLN A 169 -2.18 -2.66 21.64
CA GLN A 169 -3.59 -3.02 21.52
C GLN A 169 -4.04 -2.95 20.06
N LYS A 170 -3.81 -1.80 19.41
CA LYS A 170 -4.14 -1.63 17.99
C LYS A 170 -3.42 -2.64 17.09
N LEU A 171 -2.19 -3.03 17.44
CA LEU A 171 -1.41 -4.00 16.67
C LEU A 171 -2.05 -5.39 16.74
N GLY A 172 -2.46 -5.81 17.93
CA GLY A 172 -3.22 -7.06 18.12
C GLY A 172 -4.50 -7.08 17.29
N GLU A 173 -5.33 -6.06 17.45
CA GLU A 173 -6.60 -5.92 16.71
C GLU A 173 -6.39 -5.86 15.18
N SER A 174 -5.39 -5.10 14.72
CA SER A 174 -5.14 -4.93 13.28
C SER A 174 -4.63 -6.20 12.63
N THR A 175 -3.74 -6.95 13.32
CA THR A 175 -3.21 -8.22 12.81
C THR A 175 -4.24 -9.35 12.85
N GLU A 176 -5.12 -9.37 13.85
CA GLU A 176 -6.25 -10.30 13.92
C GLU A 176 -7.19 -10.08 12.72
N ASN A 177 -7.60 -8.83 12.49
CA ASN A 177 -8.48 -8.48 11.38
C ASN A 177 -7.82 -8.76 10.02
N PHE A 178 -6.52 -8.48 9.88
CA PHE A 178 -5.77 -8.80 8.67
C PHE A 178 -5.79 -10.32 8.41
N SER A 179 -5.52 -11.14 9.43
CA SER A 179 -5.60 -12.60 9.31
C SER A 179 -7.00 -13.07 8.91
N ALA A 180 -8.05 -12.53 9.55
CA ALA A 180 -9.43 -12.88 9.26
C ALA A 180 -9.82 -12.57 7.80
N VAL A 181 -9.51 -11.35 7.31
CA VAL A 181 -9.85 -10.97 5.93
C VAL A 181 -9.07 -11.80 4.91
N SER A 182 -7.80 -12.11 5.18
CA SER A 182 -6.99 -12.95 4.28
C SER A 182 -7.56 -14.37 4.14
N ARG A 183 -8.13 -14.93 5.22
CA ARG A 183 -8.81 -16.24 5.13
C ARG A 183 -10.08 -16.20 4.30
N ILE A 184 -10.87 -15.13 4.41
CA ILE A 184 -12.07 -14.94 3.58
C ILE A 184 -11.66 -14.80 2.13
N PHE A 185 -10.66 -13.96 1.85
CA PHE A 185 -10.09 -13.78 0.52
C PHE A 185 -9.66 -15.10 -0.12
N LEU A 186 -8.93 -15.96 0.62
CA LEU A 186 -8.51 -17.26 0.10
C LEU A 186 -9.68 -18.17 -0.30
N LYS A 187 -10.81 -18.10 0.43
CA LYS A 187 -12.00 -18.93 0.17
C LYS A 187 -12.79 -18.48 -1.05
N GLU A 188 -12.71 -17.20 -1.40
CA GLU A 188 -13.39 -16.62 -2.57
C GLU A 188 -12.61 -16.82 -3.89
N LEU A 189 -11.39 -17.34 -3.81
CA LEU A 189 -10.56 -17.64 -4.98
C LEU A 189 -10.87 -19.04 -5.54
N ASP A 190 -10.76 -19.18 -6.86
CA ASP A 190 -10.72 -20.50 -7.49
C ASP A 190 -9.48 -21.29 -7.04
N GLU A 191 -9.50 -22.62 -7.22
CA GLU A 191 -8.44 -23.52 -6.73
C GLU A 191 -7.05 -23.16 -7.27
N ALA A 192 -6.96 -22.78 -8.55
CA ALA A 192 -5.68 -22.44 -9.18
C ALA A 192 -5.11 -21.16 -8.55
N THR A 193 -5.95 -20.14 -8.37
CA THR A 193 -5.58 -18.85 -7.80
C THR A 193 -5.34 -18.92 -6.29
N ALA A 194 -6.11 -19.75 -5.57
CA ALA A 194 -5.98 -19.93 -4.13
C ALA A 194 -4.58 -20.42 -3.74
N SER A 195 -4.01 -21.35 -4.52
CA SER A 195 -2.64 -21.86 -4.28
C SER A 195 -1.59 -20.75 -4.22
N ALA A 196 -1.74 -19.70 -5.04
CA ALA A 196 -0.85 -18.55 -5.10
C ALA A 196 -1.08 -17.54 -3.96
N ALA A 197 -2.22 -17.61 -3.27
CA ALA A 197 -2.59 -16.72 -2.17
C ALA A 197 -2.38 -17.32 -0.77
N VAL A 198 -2.07 -18.62 -0.66
CA VAL A 198 -1.84 -19.31 0.64
C VAL A 198 -0.77 -18.61 1.47
N SER A 199 0.29 -18.13 0.84
CA SER A 199 1.40 -17.47 1.55
C SER A 199 0.93 -16.19 2.24
N ILE A 200 0.02 -15.41 1.64
CA ILE A 200 -0.54 -14.18 2.22
C ILE A 200 -1.24 -14.50 3.54
N VAL A 201 -2.08 -15.55 3.57
CA VAL A 201 -2.77 -15.99 4.80
C VAL A 201 -1.77 -16.42 5.86
N HIS A 202 -0.79 -17.23 5.48
CA HIS A 202 0.26 -17.67 6.38
C HIS A 202 1.01 -16.49 7.00
N ARG A 203 1.39 -15.48 6.22
CA ARG A 203 2.05 -14.27 6.72
C ARG A 203 1.18 -13.46 7.66
N ALA A 204 -0.11 -13.29 7.33
CA ALA A 204 -1.04 -12.58 8.19
C ALA A 204 -1.22 -13.27 9.56
N GLU A 205 -1.26 -14.60 9.58
CA GLU A 205 -1.30 -15.40 10.81
C GLU A 205 -0.01 -15.30 11.63
N GLU A 206 1.16 -15.37 10.99
CA GLU A 206 2.44 -15.19 11.68
C GLU A 206 2.57 -13.79 12.27
N LEU A 207 2.14 -12.75 11.55
CA LEU A 207 2.08 -11.39 12.09
C LEU A 207 1.21 -11.30 13.34
N HIS A 208 0.04 -11.95 13.35
CA HIS A 208 -0.82 -11.98 14.52
C HIS A 208 -0.17 -12.70 15.72
N LYS A 209 0.50 -13.84 15.49
CA LYS A 209 1.28 -14.52 16.54
C LYS A 209 2.42 -13.65 17.08
N MET A 210 3.12 -12.94 16.20
CA MET A 210 4.21 -12.03 16.58
C MET A 210 3.69 -10.81 17.35
N ALA A 211 2.50 -10.28 17.02
CA ALA A 211 1.88 -9.16 17.73
C ALA A 211 1.63 -9.44 19.21
N ALA A 212 1.40 -10.70 19.57
CA ALA A 212 1.23 -11.14 20.95
C ALA A 212 2.55 -11.21 21.76
N GLN A 213 3.71 -11.17 21.11
CA GLN A 213 5.01 -11.29 21.79
C GLN A 213 5.35 -10.00 22.55
N GLU A 214 5.88 -10.13 23.77
CA GLU A 214 6.26 -8.98 24.60
C GLU A 214 7.29 -8.07 23.92
N ASN A 215 8.14 -8.63 23.08
CA ASN A 215 9.25 -7.95 22.44
C ASN A 215 8.96 -7.58 20.96
N VAL A 216 7.69 -7.54 20.53
CA VAL A 216 7.29 -7.30 19.12
C VAL A 216 7.86 -6.01 18.51
N PHE A 217 8.03 -4.96 19.32
CA PHE A 217 8.60 -3.68 18.89
C PHE A 217 10.14 -3.66 18.97
N THR A 218 10.75 -4.72 19.49
CA THR A 218 12.20 -4.82 19.60
C THR A 218 12.75 -5.56 18.37
N GLY A 219 13.65 -4.88 17.65
CA GLY A 219 14.26 -5.42 16.44
C GLY A 219 13.43 -5.22 15.18
N LYS A 220 13.87 -5.89 14.10
CA LYS A 220 13.36 -5.71 12.73
C LYS A 220 12.51 -6.87 12.23
N SER A 221 12.31 -7.92 13.04
CA SER A 221 11.66 -9.15 12.60
C SER A 221 10.20 -8.92 12.20
N PHE A 222 9.45 -8.14 13.00
CA PHE A 222 8.06 -7.80 12.68
C PHE A 222 7.95 -6.95 11.42
N GLU A 223 8.74 -5.86 11.34
CA GLU A 223 8.84 -4.99 10.16
C GLU A 223 9.19 -5.79 8.90
N PHE A 224 10.12 -6.74 9.00
CA PHE A 224 10.50 -7.62 7.91
C PHE A 224 9.34 -8.52 7.48
N MET A 225 8.66 -9.18 8.43
CA MET A 225 7.51 -10.02 8.13
C MET A 225 6.37 -9.23 7.47
N LEU A 226 6.12 -8.01 7.93
CA LEU A 226 5.09 -7.13 7.40
C LEU A 226 5.42 -6.69 5.95
N ASN A 227 6.67 -6.31 5.70
CA ASN A 227 7.14 -6.06 4.33
C ASN A 227 6.98 -7.29 3.43
N MET A 228 7.27 -8.50 3.91
CA MET A 228 7.07 -9.71 3.11
C MET A 228 5.60 -9.96 2.79
N ALA A 229 4.70 -9.80 3.78
CA ALA A 229 3.26 -9.96 3.57
C ALA A 229 2.74 -9.01 2.49
N GLU A 230 3.13 -7.73 2.56
CA GLU A 230 2.75 -6.72 1.56
C GLU A 230 3.33 -7.03 0.17
N ASN A 231 4.59 -7.46 0.10
CA ASN A 231 5.22 -7.85 -1.16
C ASN A 231 4.57 -9.09 -1.79
N GLU A 232 4.17 -10.08 -1.00
CA GLU A 232 3.46 -11.27 -1.49
C GLU A 232 2.09 -10.88 -2.05
N PHE A 233 1.36 -10.00 -1.37
CA PHE A 233 0.08 -9.48 -1.87
C PHE A 233 0.25 -8.69 -3.17
N ALA A 234 1.25 -7.82 -3.27
CA ALA A 234 1.53 -7.07 -4.49
C ALA A 234 1.91 -7.99 -5.67
N LYS A 235 2.72 -9.02 -5.42
CA LYS A 235 3.07 -10.04 -6.45
C LYS A 235 1.84 -10.81 -6.91
N PHE A 236 0.96 -11.18 -5.97
CA PHE A 236 -0.31 -11.82 -6.30
C PHE A 236 -1.16 -10.92 -7.21
N ASN A 237 -1.32 -9.65 -6.88
CA ASN A 237 -2.07 -8.70 -7.71
C ASN A 237 -1.45 -8.50 -9.10
N GLU A 238 -0.12 -8.43 -9.20
CA GLU A 238 0.58 -8.35 -10.49
C GLU A 238 0.31 -9.59 -11.36
N ALA A 239 0.43 -10.80 -10.81
CA ALA A 239 0.16 -12.04 -11.55
C ALA A 239 -1.28 -12.08 -12.07
N GLN A 240 -2.23 -11.68 -11.23
CA GLN A 240 -3.66 -11.65 -11.59
C GLN A 240 -3.97 -10.66 -12.71
N LYS A 241 -3.33 -9.48 -12.69
CA LYS A 241 -3.44 -8.50 -13.76
C LYS A 241 -2.90 -9.03 -15.09
N GLN A 242 -1.76 -9.73 -15.07
CA GLN A 242 -1.18 -10.32 -16.27
C GLN A 242 -2.06 -11.42 -16.86
N SER A 243 -2.65 -12.27 -16.03
CA SER A 243 -3.60 -13.31 -16.46
C SER A 243 -4.87 -12.72 -17.09
N ALA A 244 -5.43 -11.65 -16.52
CA ALA A 244 -6.58 -10.96 -17.11
C ALA A 244 -6.26 -10.40 -18.50
N ALA A 245 -5.11 -9.72 -18.65
CA ALA A 245 -4.67 -9.17 -19.93
C ALA A 245 -4.35 -10.23 -21.00
N ALA A 246 -4.04 -11.47 -20.60
CA ALA A 246 -3.80 -12.58 -21.53
C ALA A 246 -5.10 -13.22 -22.04
N THR A 247 -6.20 -13.06 -21.32
CA THR A 247 -7.52 -13.63 -21.70
C THR A 247 -8.30 -12.69 -22.63
N GLU A 248 -7.91 -11.42 -22.69
CA GLU A 248 -8.49 -10.39 -23.59
C GLU A 248 -7.82 -10.32 -24.98
N LYS A 249 -6.82 -11.16 -25.27
CA LYS A 249 -6.13 -11.25 -26.57
C LYS A 249 -6.54 -12.49 -27.35
#